data_AF-A0A7Y4IMG3-F1
#
_entry.id   AF-A0A7Y4IMG3-F1
#
_cell.length_a   1.000
_cell.length_b   1.000
_cell.length_c   1.000
_cell.angle_alpha   90.00
_cell.angle_beta   90.00
_cell.angle_gamma   90.00
#
_symmetry.space_group_name_H-M   'P 1'
#
loop_
_entity.id
_entity.type
_entity.pdbx_description
1 polymer ?
#
loop_
_entity_poly.entity_id
_entity_poly.type
_entity_poly.pdbx_seq_one_letter_code
_entity_poly.pdbx_strand_id
1 'polypeptide(L)'
;MSTTAVPFYIVPIKVIDFSNARLSLDLGKNQVGRAQPQLDIFLPGAPHRQLSALLHTYAASLELNTPPNERWLIRTDCCVEPNHGRIFLELAEGDHAEAMRGMMLLNALLLD
;
A
#
# COMPACT_ATOMS: atom_id res chain seq x y z
N MET A 1 -12.44 -42.99 -19.34
CA MET A 1 -11.65 -41.85 -18.83
C MET A 1 -12.49 -41.17 -17.76
N SER A 2 -12.04 -41.12 -16.50
CA SER A 2 -12.78 -40.48 -15.41
C SER A 2 -12.65 -38.97 -15.51
N THR A 3 -13.76 -38.27 -15.70
CA THR A 3 -13.88 -36.82 -15.55
C THR A 3 -13.75 -36.46 -14.09
N THR A 4 -12.56 -36.04 -13.65
CA THR A 4 -12.36 -35.45 -12.34
C THR A 4 -13.07 -34.10 -12.31
N ALA A 5 -14.18 -34.01 -11.57
CA ALA A 5 -14.89 -32.75 -11.39
C ALA A 5 -13.99 -31.75 -10.66
N VAL A 6 -13.79 -30.56 -11.24
CA VAL A 6 -13.08 -29.47 -10.57
C VAL A 6 -13.96 -28.97 -9.41
N PRO A 7 -13.47 -28.98 -8.16
CA PRO A 7 -14.27 -28.51 -7.04
C PRO A 7 -14.51 -27.00 -7.15
N PHE A 8 -15.76 -26.59 -6.97
CA PHE A 8 -16.17 -25.19 -6.90
C PHE A 8 -16.24 -24.75 -5.43
N TYR A 9 -15.57 -23.66 -5.09
CA TYR A 9 -15.55 -23.12 -3.73
C TYR A 9 -16.18 -21.73 -3.71
N ILE A 10 -17.16 -21.54 -2.82
CA ILE A 10 -17.70 -20.21 -2.51
C ILE A 10 -16.88 -19.66 -1.36
N VAL A 11 -16.19 -18.54 -1.59
CA VAL A 11 -15.41 -17.84 -0.55
C VAL A 11 -16.22 -16.63 -0.07
N PRO A 12 -16.70 -16.60 1.18
CA PRO A 12 -17.37 -15.42 1.71
C PRO A 12 -16.37 -14.27 1.88
N ILE A 13 -16.70 -13.10 1.33
CA ILE A 13 -15.89 -11.89 1.45
C ILE A 13 -16.51 -10.98 2.50
N LYS A 14 -15.71 -10.56 3.48
CA LYS A 14 -16.11 -9.53 4.44
C LYS A 14 -15.77 -8.16 3.88
N VAL A 15 -16.78 -7.31 3.72
CA VAL A 15 -16.59 -5.89 3.37
C VAL A 15 -16.45 -5.09 4.67
N ILE A 16 -15.41 -4.26 4.73
CA ILE A 16 -15.15 -3.34 5.84
C ILE A 16 -14.99 -1.95 5.25
N ASP A 17 -15.66 -0.97 5.85
CA ASP A 17 -15.50 0.43 5.49
C ASP A 17 -14.29 1.02 6.22
N PHE A 18 -13.38 1.61 5.45
CA PHE A 18 -12.19 2.32 5.93
C PHE A 18 -12.23 3.82 5.61
N SER A 19 -13.41 4.37 5.28
CA SER A 19 -13.63 5.78 4.90
C SER A 19 -13.14 6.80 5.94
N ASN A 20 -13.00 6.41 7.21
CA ASN A 20 -12.46 7.25 8.27
C ASN A 20 -10.93 7.26 8.34
N ALA A 21 -10.24 6.51 7.46
CA ALA A 21 -8.79 6.54 7.35
C ALA A 21 -8.32 7.94 6.96
N ARG A 22 -7.26 8.40 7.62
CA ARG A 22 -6.57 9.64 7.29
C ARG A 22 -5.25 9.29 6.64
N LEU A 23 -5.02 9.88 5.47
CA LEU A 23 -3.86 9.61 4.64
C LEU A 23 -3.03 10.90 4.54
N SER A 24 -1.72 10.78 4.72
CA SER A 24 -0.78 11.90 4.60
C SER A 24 0.38 11.49 3.72
N LEU A 25 0.53 12.18 2.59
CA LEU A 25 1.57 11.94 1.61
C LEU A 25 2.78 12.82 1.90
N ASP A 26 3.97 12.23 1.94
CA ASP A 26 5.23 12.94 2.15
C ASP A 26 6.35 12.39 1.26
N LEU A 27 7.30 13.27 0.93
CA LEU A 27 8.55 12.88 0.29
C LEU A 27 9.66 12.82 1.34
N GLY A 28 9.72 11.70 2.03
CA GLY A 28 10.73 11.41 3.04
C GLY A 28 12.09 11.04 2.45
N LYS A 29 12.95 10.54 3.32
CA LYS A 29 14.25 9.97 2.97
C LYS A 29 14.43 8.59 3.58
N ASN A 30 15.07 7.69 2.86
CA ASN A 30 15.44 6.39 3.39
C ASN A 30 16.69 6.50 4.30
N GLN A 31 17.13 5.37 4.87
CA GLN A 31 18.28 5.30 5.81
C GLN A 31 19.61 5.81 5.23
N VAL A 32 19.75 5.84 3.90
CA VAL A 32 20.96 6.29 3.19
C VAL A 32 20.77 7.71 2.63
N GLY A 33 19.65 8.37 2.94
CA GLY A 33 19.37 9.75 2.54
C GLY A 33 18.80 9.93 1.13
N ARG A 34 18.45 8.85 0.42
CA ARG A 34 17.77 8.93 -0.88
C ARG A 34 16.31 9.30 -0.70
N ALA A 35 15.76 10.03 -1.68
CA ALA A 35 14.35 10.39 -1.71
C ALA A 35 13.47 9.13 -1.65
N GLN A 36 12.42 9.18 -0.85
CA GLN A 36 11.52 8.06 -0.64
C GLN A 36 10.08 8.57 -0.56
N PRO A 37 9.23 8.27 -1.54
CA PRO A 37 7.80 8.53 -1.46
C PRO A 37 7.18 7.70 -0.34
N GLN A 38 6.41 8.33 0.54
CA GLN A 38 5.80 7.71 1.71
C GLN A 38 4.35 8.17 1.89
N LEU A 39 3.50 7.25 2.31
CA LEU A 39 2.11 7.49 2.67
C LEU A 39 1.88 7.02 4.11
N ASP A 40 1.71 7.97 5.02
CA ASP A 40 1.30 7.71 6.39
C ASP A 40 -0.22 7.52 6.47
N ILE A 41 -0.64 6.50 7.22
CA ILE A 41 -2.01 6.04 7.29
C ILE A 41 -2.42 5.95 8.76
N PHE A 42 -3.48 6.65 9.11
CA PHE A 42 -4.07 6.63 10.43
C PHE A 42 -5.52 6.15 10.37
N LEU A 43 -5.84 5.09 11.11
CA LEU A 43 -7.18 4.51 11.15
C LEU A 43 -7.76 4.56 12.57
N PRO A 44 -8.48 5.63 12.94
CA PRO A 44 -8.90 5.87 14.32
C PRO A 44 -9.87 4.79 14.82
N GLY A 45 -9.64 4.31 16.06
CA GLY A 45 -10.52 3.35 16.73
C GLY A 45 -10.46 1.91 16.19
N ALA A 46 -9.67 1.66 15.14
CA ALA A 46 -9.53 0.33 14.57
C ALA A 46 -8.47 -0.51 15.30
N PRO A 47 -8.69 -1.83 15.43
CA PRO A 47 -7.66 -2.74 15.90
C PRO A 47 -6.55 -2.91 14.85
N HIS A 48 -5.36 -3.28 15.31
CA HIS A 48 -4.19 -3.52 14.46
C HIS A 48 -4.46 -4.41 13.23
N ARG A 49 -5.29 -5.45 13.36
CA ARG A 49 -5.63 -6.33 12.22
C ARG A 49 -6.40 -5.63 11.11
N GLN A 50 -7.24 -4.65 11.45
CA GLN A 50 -7.97 -3.86 10.45
C GLN A 50 -7.02 -2.91 9.72
N LEU A 51 -6.12 -2.25 10.45
CA LEU A 51 -5.06 -1.43 9.84
C LEU A 51 -4.17 -2.28 8.93
N SER A 52 -3.70 -3.44 9.39
CA SER A 52 -2.87 -4.35 8.59
C SER A 52 -3.60 -4.78 7.30
N ALA A 53 -4.89 -5.13 7.37
CA ALA A 53 -5.68 -5.45 6.19
C ALA A 53 -5.81 -4.25 5.22
N LEU A 54 -6.01 -3.04 5.74
CA LEU A 54 -6.04 -1.82 4.94
C LEU A 54 -4.70 -1.57 4.23
N LEU A 55 -3.57 -1.70 4.94
CA LEU A 55 -2.23 -1.58 4.37
C LEU A 55 -2.01 -2.56 3.23
N HIS A 56 -2.39 -3.83 3.40
CA HIS A 56 -2.30 -4.83 2.33
C HIS A 56 -3.20 -4.51 1.14
N THR A 57 -4.38 -3.94 1.38
CA THR A 57 -5.31 -3.55 0.31
C THR A 57 -4.73 -2.42 -0.54
N TYR A 58 -4.20 -1.38 0.11
CA TYR A 58 -3.53 -0.28 -0.59
C TYR A 58 -2.23 -0.73 -1.27
N ALA A 59 -1.42 -1.56 -0.61
CA ALA A 59 -0.21 -2.10 -1.23
C ALA A 59 -0.55 -2.90 -2.48
N ALA A 60 -1.55 -3.78 -2.44
CA ALA A 60 -1.99 -4.53 -3.61
C ALA A 60 -2.50 -3.62 -4.74
N SER A 61 -3.28 -2.58 -4.41
CA SER A 61 -3.72 -1.59 -5.40
C SER A 61 -2.53 -0.88 -6.06
N LEU A 62 -1.55 -0.46 -5.27
CA LEU A 62 -0.33 0.18 -5.77
C LEU A 62 0.49 -0.77 -6.64
N GLU A 63 0.64 -2.04 -6.26
CA GLU A 63 1.36 -3.05 -7.04
C GLU A 63 0.72 -3.21 -8.43
N LEU A 64 -0.61 -3.30 -8.48
CA LEU A 64 -1.36 -3.42 -9.74
C LEU A 64 -1.33 -2.16 -10.61
N ASN A 65 -1.17 -0.99 -10.00
CA ASN A 65 -1.09 0.29 -10.70
C ASN A 65 0.37 0.73 -10.99
N THR A 66 1.37 0.00 -10.51
CA THR A 66 2.77 0.32 -10.76
C THR A 66 3.10 0.04 -12.23
N PRO A 67 3.62 1.02 -12.99
CA PRO A 67 3.98 0.81 -14.38
C PRO A 67 5.03 -0.30 -14.54
N PRO A 68 4.94 -1.19 -15.55
CA PRO A 68 5.85 -2.34 -15.69
C PRO A 68 7.34 -1.99 -15.84
N ASN A 69 7.65 -0.76 -16.22
CA ASN A 69 9.02 -0.25 -16.35
C ASN A 69 9.59 0.29 -15.04
N GLU A 70 8.75 0.52 -14.03
CA GLU A 70 9.18 0.91 -12.70
C GLU A 70 9.48 -0.34 -11.88
N ARG A 71 10.65 -0.36 -11.23
CA ARG A 71 11.14 -1.52 -10.44
C ARG A 71 11.03 -1.28 -8.95
N TRP A 72 10.07 -0.46 -8.54
CA TRP A 72 9.88 -0.06 -7.16
C TRP A 72 9.38 -1.25 -6.33
N LEU A 73 9.81 -1.33 -5.08
CA LEU A 73 9.21 -2.27 -4.13
C LEU A 73 8.24 -1.50 -3.24
N ILE A 74 6.99 -1.94 -3.20
CA ILE A 74 6.00 -1.38 -2.29
C ILE A 74 6.15 -2.07 -0.94
N ARG A 75 6.47 -1.27 0.08
CA ARG A 75 6.66 -1.74 1.46
C ARG A 75 5.61 -1.17 2.37
N THR A 76 5.27 -1.96 3.39
CA THR A 76 4.32 -1.56 4.43
C THR A 76 4.96 -1.75 5.78
N ASP A 77 4.86 -0.74 6.64
CA ASP A 77 5.25 -0.83 8.05
C ASP A 77 4.03 -0.55 8.92
N CYS A 78 3.86 -1.34 9.97
CA CYS A 78 2.95 -0.99 11.07
C CYS A 78 3.75 -0.22 12.12
N CYS A 79 3.26 0.94 12.53
CA CYS A 79 3.87 1.71 13.60
C CYS A 79 3.60 1.05 14.96
N VAL A 80 4.26 1.55 16.01
CA VAL A 80 4.10 1.05 17.38
C VAL A 80 2.64 1.21 17.83
N GLU A 81 1.99 2.30 17.42
CA GLU A 81 0.57 2.51 17.66
C GLU A 81 -0.28 1.62 16.75
N PRO A 82 -1.29 0.90 17.29
CA PRO A 82 -2.06 -0.10 16.54
C PRO A 82 -2.93 0.47 15.41
N ASN A 83 -3.08 1.79 15.36
CA ASN A 83 -3.88 2.55 14.41
C ASN A 83 -3.04 3.42 13.47
N HIS A 84 -1.71 3.33 13.51
CA HIS A 84 -0.80 4.03 12.60
C HIS A 84 0.01 3.04 11.78
N GLY A 85 0.09 3.28 10.47
CA GLY A 85 0.89 2.51 9.55
C GLY A 85 1.44 3.39 8.44
N ARG A 86 2.32 2.83 7.64
CA ARG A 86 2.98 3.52 6.54
C ARG A 86 3.11 2.61 5.33
N ILE A 87 2.95 3.18 4.15
CA ILE A 87 3.39 2.58 2.89
C ILE A 87 4.52 3.44 2.35
N PHE A 88 5.56 2.83 1.80
CA PHE A 88 6.63 3.56 1.14
C PHE A 88 7.17 2.80 -0.06
N LEU A 89 7.72 3.55 -1.01
CA LEU A 89 8.31 2.99 -2.22
C LEU A 89 9.84 2.92 -2.06
N GLU A 90 10.39 1.71 -2.12
CA GLU A 90 11.82 1.55 -2.33
C GLU A 90 12.13 1.73 -3.81
N LEU A 91 12.62 2.92 -4.15
CA LEU A 91 12.99 3.30 -5.51
C LEU A 91 14.25 2.56 -5.97
N ALA A 92 14.37 2.31 -7.27
CA ALA A 92 15.52 1.60 -7.83
C ALA A 92 16.75 2.50 -7.90
N GLU A 93 16.61 3.67 -8.52
CA GLU A 93 17.70 4.63 -8.69
C GLU A 93 17.69 5.68 -7.56
N GLY A 94 16.51 6.08 -7.12
CA GLY A 94 16.29 7.07 -6.06
C GLY A 94 16.56 8.51 -6.52
N ASP A 95 16.53 8.75 -7.83
CA ASP A 95 16.63 10.10 -8.38
C ASP A 95 15.32 10.89 -8.19
N HIS A 96 15.40 12.21 -8.37
CA HIS A 96 14.25 13.09 -8.14
C HIS A 96 13.09 12.81 -9.09
N ALA A 97 13.36 12.45 -10.35
CA ALA A 97 12.31 12.20 -11.33
C ALA A 97 11.56 10.90 -11.01
N GLU A 98 12.28 9.85 -10.64
CA GLU A 98 11.72 8.59 -10.15
C GLU A 98 10.87 8.83 -8.89
N ALA A 99 11.40 9.60 -7.94
CA ALA A 99 10.67 9.94 -6.72
C ALA A 99 9.36 10.67 -7.00
N MET A 100 9.35 11.61 -7.95
CA MET A 100 8.11 12.32 -8.29
C MET A 100 7.06 11.43 -8.96
N ARG A 101 7.47 10.47 -9.79
CA ARG A 101 6.55 9.48 -10.35
C ARG A 101 5.99 8.57 -9.24
N GLY A 102 6.83 8.18 -8.27
CA GLY A 102 6.38 7.44 -7.10
C GLY A 102 5.38 8.22 -6.23
N MET A 103 5.62 9.53 -6.03
CA MET A 103 4.66 10.41 -5.34
C MET A 103 3.31 10.47 -6.08
N MET A 104 3.33 10.53 -7.41
CA MET A 104 2.09 10.49 -8.21
C MET A 104 1.33 9.18 -8.05
N LEU A 105 2.03 8.04 -8.01
CA LEU A 105 1.41 6.74 -7.76
C LEU A 105 0.73 6.69 -6.37
N LEU A 106 1.42 7.14 -5.31
CA LEU A 106 0.84 7.19 -3.97
C LEU A 106 -0.33 8.18 -3.87
N ASN A 107 -0.24 9.32 -4.57
CA ASN A 107 -1.30 10.32 -4.60
C ASN A 107 -2.60 9.80 -5.25
N ALA A 108 -2.54 8.76 -6.09
CA ALA A 108 -3.75 8.15 -6.65
C ALA A 108 -4.68 7.59 -5.55
N LEU A 109 -4.12 7.11 -4.43
CA LEU A 109 -4.91 6.64 -3.28
C LEU A 109 -5.61 7.77 -2.50
N LEU A 110 -5.28 9.03 -2.75
CA LEU A 110 -5.94 10.18 -2.13
C LEU A 110 -7.12 10.71 -2.96
N LEU A 111 -7.22 10.28 -4.22
CA LEU A 111 -8.20 10.78 -5.19
C LEU A 111 -9.38 9.83 -5.40
N ASP A 112 -9.31 8.62 -4.83
CA ASP A 112 -10.41 7.64 -4.73
C ASP A 112 -11.21 7.85 -3.45
#